data_AF-A0A3F2ZTQ6-F1
#
_entry.id   AF-A0A3F2ZTQ6-F1
#
_cell.length_a   1.000
_cell.length_b   1.000
_cell.length_c   1.000
_cell.angle_alpha   90.00
_cell.angle_beta   90.00
_cell.angle_gamma   90.00
#
_symmetry.space_group_name_H-M   'P 1'
#
loop_
_entity.id
_entity.type
_entity.pdbx_description
1 polymer ?
#
loop_
_entity_poly.entity_id
_entity_poly.type
_entity_poly.pdbx_seq_one_letter_code
_entity_poly.pdbx_strand_id
1 'polypeptide(L)' 'MNKKYFYTLIRNGKFLNSNYMKGDTDSIGEAIRFNTEQEVLEYWEQPYTKVMREESDIKIVEVECILREYN' A
#
# COMPACT_ATOMS: atom_id res chain seq x y z
N MET A 1 14.27 -9.80 -12.61
CA MET A 1 14.08 -8.35 -12.87
C MET A 1 13.84 -7.67 -11.54
N ASN A 2 14.65 -6.69 -11.15
CA ASN A 2 14.33 -5.85 -9.99
C ASN A 2 13.05 -5.09 -10.34
N LYS A 3 11.91 -5.50 -9.77
CA LYS A 3 10.67 -4.73 -9.89
C LYS A 3 10.93 -3.36 -9.29
N LYS A 4 10.77 -2.32 -10.12
CA LYS A 4 10.90 -0.92 -9.71
C LYS A 4 9.57 -0.35 -9.25
N TYR A 5 8.55 -1.18 -9.04
CA TYR A 5 7.25 -0.75 -8.58
C TYR A 5 6.68 -1.76 -7.58
N PHE A 6 5.73 -1.31 -6.78
CA PHE A 6 4.96 -2.13 -5.86
C PHE A 6 3.52 -1.61 -5.80
N TYR A 7 2.60 -2.44 -5.30
CA TYR A 7 1.23 -2.03 -5.05
C TYR A 7 1.02 -1.77 -3.55
N THR A 8 0.14 -0.83 -3.23
CA THR A 8 -0.20 -0.48 -1.85
C THR A 8 -1.61 0.09 -1.79
N LEU A 9 -2.03 0.49 -0.59
CA LEU A 9 -3.32 1.09 -0.30
C LEU A 9 -3.10 2.52 0.21
N ILE A 10 -3.88 3.46 -0.32
CA ILE A 10 -3.92 4.85 0.15
C ILE A 10 -5.29 5.14 0.76
N ARG A 11 -5.32 5.70 1.96
CA ARG A 11 -6.52 6.23 2.63
C ARG A 11 -6.33 7.71 2.89
N ASN A 12 -7.26 8.55 2.43
CA ASN A 12 -7.21 10.00 2.64
C ASN A 12 -5.86 10.64 2.22
N GLY A 13 -5.27 10.16 1.11
CA GLY A 13 -3.99 10.63 0.60
C GLY A 13 -2.74 10.11 1.32
N LYS A 14 -2.89 9.27 2.35
CA LYS A 14 -1.79 8.66 3.11
C LYS A 14 -1.67 7.17 2.85
N PHE A 15 -0.48 6.61 2.99
CA PHE A 15 -0.26 5.17 2.89
C PHE A 15 -0.84 4.44 4.09
N LEU A 16 -1.47 3.30 3.83
CA LEU A 16 -1.82 2.36 4.89
C LEU A 16 -0.52 1.78 5.47
N ASN A 17 -0.39 1.82 6.80
CA ASN A 17 0.83 1.40 7.47
C ASN A 17 0.96 -0.13 7.46
N SER A 18 2.16 -0.64 7.20
CA SER A 18 2.51 -2.07 7.31
C SER A 18 2.40 -2.57 8.76
N ASN A 19 2.52 -1.68 9.74
CA ASN A 19 2.21 -1.96 11.13
C ASN A 19 0.78 -1.51 11.45
N TYR A 20 -0.14 -2.46 11.57
CA TYR A 20 -1.56 -2.22 11.84
C TYR A 20 -1.85 -1.55 13.20
N MET A 21 -0.88 -1.54 14.12
CA MET A 21 -0.99 -0.82 15.40
C MET A 21 -0.73 0.69 15.24
N LYS A 22 -0.20 1.11 14.09
CA LYS A 22 0.02 2.52 13.74
C LYS A 22 -1.07 2.99 12.77
N GLY A 23 -1.39 4.28 12.84
CA GLY A 23 -2.24 4.92 11.83
C GLY A 23 -1.55 5.09 10.48
N ASP A 24 -2.30 5.62 9.51
CA ASP A 24 -1.81 5.91 8.17
C ASP A 24 -0.60 6.86 8.21
N THR A 25 0.27 6.74 7.21
CA THR A 25 1.59 7.36 7.20
C THR A 25 1.88 8.02 5.86
N ASP A 26 2.63 9.12 5.89
CA ASP A 26 3.16 9.77 4.68
C ASP A 26 4.47 9.10 4.22
N SER A 27 5.01 8.18 5.02
CA SER A 27 6.26 7.47 4.73
C SER A 27 6.03 6.28 3.80
N ILE A 28 6.54 6.38 2.57
CA ILE A 28 6.60 5.26 1.62
C ILE A 28 7.34 4.04 2.19
N GLY A 29 8.29 4.25 3.11
CA GLY A 29 9.06 3.20 3.78
C GLY A 29 8.23 2.37 4.77
N GLU A 30 7.16 2.96 5.30
CA GLU A 30 6.26 2.31 6.26
C GLU A 30 4.99 1.74 5.59
N ALA A 31 4.75 2.04 4.31
CA ALA A 31 3.59 1.56 3.57
C ALA A 31 3.56 0.03 3.53
N ILE A 32 2.36 -0.57 3.66
CA ILE A 32 2.15 -1.98 3.31
C ILE A 32 2.46 -2.17 1.82
N ARG A 33 3.16 -3.24 1.44
CA ARG A 33 3.60 -3.44 0.05
C ARG A 33 3.21 -4.83 -0.46
N PHE A 34 2.78 -4.84 -1.70
CA PHE A 34 2.46 -6.05 -2.45
C PHE A 34 3.29 -6.07 -3.74
N ASN A 35 3.79 -7.25 -4.10
CA ASN A 35 4.67 -7.43 -5.26
C ASN A 35 3.89 -7.54 -6.57
N THR A 36 2.60 -7.88 -6.50
CA THR A 36 1.72 -8.04 -7.65
C THR A 36 0.37 -7.37 -7.39
N GLU A 37 -0.31 -7.01 -8.48
CA GLU A 37 -1.68 -6.50 -8.42
C GLU A 37 -2.61 -7.55 -7.78
N GLN A 38 -2.40 -8.83 -8.11
CA GLN A 38 -3.19 -9.91 -7.54
C GLN A 38 -3.05 -10.01 -6.02
N GLU A 39 -1.84 -9.88 -5.46
CA GLU A 39 -1.62 -9.90 -4.00
C GLU A 39 -2.39 -8.79 -3.28
N VAL A 40 -2.42 -7.58 -3.84
CA VAL A 40 -3.16 -6.47 -3.21
C VAL A 40 -4.67 -6.65 -3.35
N LEU A 41 -5.16 -7.21 -4.46
CA LEU A 41 -6.57 -7.54 -4.63
C LEU A 41 -7.00 -8.65 -3.67
N GLU A 42 -6.20 -9.70 -3.52
CA GLU A 42 -6.47 -10.80 -2.58
C GLU A 42 -6.46 -10.32 -1.13
N TYR A 43 -5.57 -9.39 -0.76
CA TYR A 43 -5.59 -8.70 0.53
C TYR A 43 -6.86 -7.85 0.68
N TRP A 44 -7.21 -7.10 -0.36
CA TRP A 44 -8.36 -6.20 -0.36
C TRP A 44 -9.68 -6.94 -0.18
N GLU A 45 -9.83 -8.14 -0.74
CA GLU A 45 -11.06 -8.94 -0.64
C GLU A 45 -11.23 -9.69 0.70
N GLN A 46 -10.23 -9.66 1.58
CA GLN A 46 -10.30 -10.39 2.85
C GLN A 46 -11.48 -9.93 3.73
N PRO A 47 -12.06 -10.82 4.56
CA PRO A 47 -13.17 -10.45 5.44
C PRO A 47 -12.83 -9.33 6.43
N TYR A 48 -11.58 -9.28 6.91
CA TYR A 48 -11.16 -8.28 7.90
C TYR A 48 -11.01 -6.87 7.31
N THR A 49 -10.85 -6.73 6.00
CA THR A 49 -10.80 -5.42 5.34
C THR A 49 -12.19 -4.90 4.99
N LYS A 50 -13.28 -5.70 5.18
CA LYS A 50 -14.66 -5.32 4.81
C LYS A 50 -15.09 -3.96 5.38
N VAL A 51 -14.86 -3.72 6.68
CA VAL A 51 -15.19 -2.45 7.34
C VAL A 51 -14.41 -1.30 6.69
N MET A 52 -13.14 -1.54 6.36
CA MET A 52 -12.32 -0.54 5.66
C MET A 52 -12.87 -0.22 4.27
N ARG A 53 -13.39 -1.23 3.54
CA ARG A 53 -14.00 -1.02 2.21
C ARG A 53 -15.29 -0.20 2.27
N GLU A 54 -16.07 -0.37 3.34
CA GLU A 54 -17.39 0.26 3.48
C GLU A 54 -17.32 1.68 4.07
N GLU A 55 -16.32 1.98 4.90
CA GLU A 55 -16.26 3.23 5.68
C GLU A 55 -15.20 4.23 5.19
N SER A 56 -14.40 3.90 4.16
CA SER A 56 -13.27 4.77 3.79
C SER A 56 -12.99 4.90 2.28
N ASP A 57 -12.46 6.06 1.89
CA ASP A 57 -11.91 6.32 0.55
C ASP A 57 -10.51 5.69 0.42
N ILE A 58 -10.46 4.35 0.51
CA ILE A 58 -9.24 3.59 0.24
C ILE A 58 -9.11 3.30 -1.25
N LYS A 59 -7.92 3.52 -1.79
CA LYS A 59 -7.56 3.25 -3.17
C LYS A 59 -6.39 2.28 -3.21
N ILE A 60 -6.49 1.27 -4.07
CA ILE A 60 -5.34 0.47 -4.50
C ILE A 60 -4.54 1.34 -5.47
N VAL A 61 -3.24 1.46 -5.26
CA VAL A 61 -2.35 2.25 -6.12
C VAL A 61 -1.08 1.47 -6.46
N GLU A 62 -0.56 1.72 -7.65
CA GLU A 62 0.78 1.31 -8.06
C GLU A 62 1.75 2.46 -7.77
N VAL A 63 2.90 2.13 -7.17
CA VAL A 63 3.95 3.10 -6.83
C VAL A 63 5.22 2.74 -7.57
N GLU A 64 5.67 3.63 -8.45
CA GLU A 64 6.95 3.51 -9.15
C GLU A 64 8.09 4.13 -8.34
N CYS A 65 9.17 3.38 -8.16
CA CYS A 65 10.36 3.74 -7.41
C CYS A 65 11.52 4.09 -8.36
N ILE A 66 12.10 5.27 -8.14
CA ILE A 66 13.33 5.69 -8.82
C ILE A 66 14.50 5.47 -7.86
N LEU A 67 15.38 4.53 -8.19
CA LEU A 67 16.66 4.36 -7.49
C LEU A 67 17.65 5.43 -7.96
N ARG A 68 18.20 6.20 -7.02
CA ARG A 68 19.28 7.17 -7.26
C ARG A 68 20.44 6.84 -6.33
N GLU A 69 21.62 6.68 -6.90
CA GLU A 69 22.86 6.44 -6.18
C GLU A 69 23.66 7.75 -6.10
N TYR A 70 24.22 8.03 -4.94
CA TYR A 70 25.11 9.17 -4.70
C TYR A 70 26.43 8.62 -4.17
N ASN A 71 27.54 9.12 -4.72
CA ASN A 71 28.90 8.78 -4.29
C ASN A 71 29.30 9.57 -3.04
#